data_AF-A0A3A0V6Z6-F1
#
_entry.id   AF-A0A3A0V6Z6-F1
#
_cell.length_a   1.000
_cell.length_b   1.000
_cell.length_c   1.000
_cell.angle_alpha   90.00
_cell.angle_beta   90.00
_cell.angle_gamma   90.00
#
_symmetry.space_group_name_H-M   'P 1'
#
loop_
_entity.id
_entity.type
_entity.pdbx_description
1 polymer ?
#
loop_
_entity_poly.entity_id
_entity_poly.type
_entity_poly.pdbx_seq_one_letter_code
_entity_poly.pdbx_strand_id
1 'polypeptide(L)'
;MFLVINIIGLFVFLGIAVLFSRNKKHIQWKSIAILVLINLFLAWFLMYFPWGKTAVQSLANGISWVIDSAHAGTGFAFASWVKPGAMDMAVSALFPILLVVPLFDILMYFNILPKVIGGIGWVLAKV
;
A
#
# COMPACT_ATOMS: atom_id res chain seq x y z
N MET A 1 -5.20 27.01 -7.39
CA MET A 1 -3.76 27.04 -7.02
C MET A 1 -3.16 25.65 -6.85
N PHE A 2 -3.76 24.75 -6.06
CA PHE A 2 -3.24 23.39 -5.83
C PHE A 2 -3.13 22.50 -7.09
N LEU A 3 -4.08 22.62 -8.04
CA LEU A 3 -4.09 21.79 -9.24
C LEU A 3 -2.86 22.03 -10.14
N VAL A 4 -2.48 23.30 -10.32
CA VAL A 4 -1.30 23.69 -11.12
C VAL A 4 -0.02 23.19 -10.45
N ILE A 5 0.06 23.28 -9.12
CA ILE A 5 1.20 22.78 -8.33
C ILE A 5 1.33 21.25 -8.49
N ASN A 6 0.23 20.51 -8.45
CA ASN A 6 0.25 19.05 -8.62
C ASN A 6 0.71 18.64 -10.03
N ILE A 7 0.25 19.36 -11.07
CA ILE A 7 0.69 19.10 -12.45
C ILE A 7 2.19 19.38 -12.61
N ILE A 8 2.66 20.52 -12.10
CA ILE A 8 4.09 20.86 -12.13
C ILE A 8 4.89 19.82 -11.34
N GLY A 9 4.42 19.41 -10.17
CA GLY A 9 5.04 18.37 -9.34
C GLY A 9 5.21 17.05 -10.08
N LEU A 10 4.20 16.62 -10.85
CA LEU A 10 4.29 15.43 -11.69
C LEU A 10 5.39 15.55 -12.76
N PHE A 11 5.46 16.69 -13.45
CA PHE A 11 6.50 16.93 -14.45
C PHE A 11 7.91 17.00 -13.83
N VAL A 12 8.05 17.62 -12.66
CA VAL A 12 9.32 17.66 -11.91
C VAL A 12 9.74 16.25 -11.51
N PHE A 13 8.83 15.43 -10.99
CA PHE A 13 9.09 14.05 -10.62
C PHE A 13 9.58 13.21 -11.81
N LEU A 14 8.87 13.31 -12.95
CA LEU A 14 9.29 12.66 -14.19
C LEU A 14 10.65 13.19 -14.69
N GLY A 15 10.89 14.50 -14.60
CA GLY A 15 12.15 15.13 -14.97
C GLY A 15 13.33 14.59 -14.14
N ILE A 16 13.16 14.46 -12.83
CA ILE A 16 14.17 13.86 -11.93
C ILE A 16 14.41 12.40 -12.31
N ALA A 17 13.35 11.62 -12.55
CA ALA A 17 13.48 10.22 -12.97
C ALA A 17 14.26 10.07 -14.29
N VAL A 18 14.05 10.98 -15.25
CA VAL A 18 14.78 11.00 -16.53
C VAL A 18 16.23 11.43 -16.34
N LEU A 19 16.51 12.37 -15.43
CA LEU A 19 17.87 12.82 -15.13
C LEU A 19 18.74 11.70 -14.56
N PHE A 20 18.20 10.93 -13.61
CA PHE A 20 18.86 9.78 -12.98
C PHE A 20 18.76 8.47 -13.79
N SER A 21 18.09 8.49 -14.95
CA SER A 21 18.00 7.29 -15.79
C SER A 21 19.36 6.94 -16.39
N ARG A 22 19.78 5.69 -16.16
CA ARG A 22 21.04 5.12 -16.67
C ARG A 22 21.06 4.99 -18.19
N ASN A 23 19.89 4.83 -18.81
CA ASN A 23 19.77 4.67 -20.26
C ASN A 23 18.62 5.51 -20.82
N LYS A 24 18.87 6.81 -20.98
CA LYS A 24 17.87 7.80 -21.41
C LYS A 24 17.25 7.51 -22.79
N LYS A 25 17.94 6.75 -23.64
CA LYS A 25 17.47 6.38 -24.99
C LYS A 25 16.48 5.22 -25.02
N HIS A 26 16.47 4.38 -23.98
CA HIS A 26 15.57 3.21 -23.89
C HIS A 26 14.40 3.45 -22.94
N ILE A 27 14.08 4.71 -22.64
CA ILE A 27 12.92 5.04 -21.82
C ILE A 27 11.65 4.70 -22.62
N GLN A 28 10.85 3.77 -22.09
CA GLN A 28 9.57 3.40 -22.67
C GLN A 28 8.50 4.43 -22.30
N TRP A 29 8.50 5.57 -23.00
CA TRP A 29 7.57 6.67 -22.74
C TRP A 29 6.10 6.28 -22.80
N LYS A 30 5.74 5.31 -23.65
CA LYS A 30 4.39 4.74 -23.73
C LYS A 30 3.97 4.11 -22.40
N SER A 31 4.81 3.24 -21.84
CA SER A 31 4.55 2.56 -20.57
C SER A 31 4.44 3.55 -19.41
N ILE A 32 5.30 4.58 -19.38
CA ILE A 32 5.24 5.64 -18.36
C ILE A 32 3.93 6.41 -18.45
N ALA A 33 3.53 6.84 -19.65
CA ALA A 33 2.28 7.58 -19.86
C ALA A 33 1.05 6.75 -19.45
N ILE A 34 1.03 5.46 -19.81
CA ILE A 34 -0.02 4.52 -19.42
C ILE A 34 -0.10 4.41 -17.89
N LEU A 35 1.04 4.21 -17.21
CA LEU A 35 1.08 4.08 -15.76
C LEU A 35 0.59 5.35 -15.05
N VAL A 36 0.98 6.53 -15.55
CA VAL A 36 0.54 7.82 -15.01
C VAL A 36 -0.97 7.99 -15.17
N LEU A 37 -1.52 7.65 -16.34
CA LEU A 37 -2.97 7.73 -16.59
C LEU A 37 -3.75 6.75 -15.72
N ILE A 38 -3.28 5.52 -15.58
CA ILE A 38 -3.90 4.52 -14.69
C ILE A 38 -3.91 5.02 -13.24
N ASN A 39 -2.80 5.57 -12.75
CA ASN A 39 -2.73 6.09 -11.39
C ASN A 39 -3.67 7.29 -11.17
N LEU A 40 -3.75 8.21 -12.12
CA LEU A 40 -4.70 9.33 -12.08
C LEU A 40 -6.15 8.83 -12.10
N PHE A 41 -6.45 7.88 -12.97
CA PHE A 41 -7.78 7.28 -13.08
C PHE A 41 -8.17 6.54 -11.80
N LEU A 42 -7.26 5.72 -11.24
CA LEU A 42 -7.51 5.00 -9.98
C LEU A 42 -7.68 5.96 -8.81
N ALA A 43 -6.82 6.98 -8.68
CA ALA A 43 -6.94 7.99 -7.63
C ALA A 43 -8.28 8.72 -7.72
N TRP A 44 -8.67 9.16 -8.93
CA TRP A 44 -9.96 9.79 -9.16
C TRP A 44 -11.12 8.84 -8.86
N PHE A 45 -11.07 7.61 -9.36
CA PHE A 45 -12.12 6.61 -9.17
C PHE A 45 -12.33 6.27 -7.69
N LEU A 46 -11.24 6.03 -6.96
CA LEU A 46 -11.29 5.64 -5.55
C LEU A 46 -11.64 6.80 -4.61
N MET A 47 -11.25 8.04 -4.92
CA MET A 47 -11.53 9.20 -4.06
C MET A 47 -12.85 9.91 -4.38
N TYR A 48 -13.26 9.93 -5.65
CA TYR A 48 -14.44 10.68 -6.07
C TYR A 48 -15.74 9.89 -5.86
N PHE A 49 -15.77 8.62 -6.29
CA PHE A 49 -16.99 7.82 -6.25
C PHE A 49 -17.30 7.31 -4.83
N PRO A 50 -18.57 7.35 -4.38
CA PRO A 50 -18.97 6.85 -3.07
C PRO A 50 -18.60 5.37 -2.86
N TRP A 51 -18.85 4.52 -3.86
CA TRP A 51 -18.51 3.10 -3.77
C TRP A 51 -16.99 2.85 -3.74
N GLY A 52 -16.21 3.68 -4.44
CA GLY A 52 -14.73 3.62 -4.38
C GLY A 52 -14.23 3.93 -2.97
N LYS A 53 -14.75 5.00 -2.35
CA LYS A 53 -14.45 5.35 -0.95
C LYS A 53 -14.88 4.27 0.03
N THR A 54 -16.08 3.71 -0.12
CA THR A 54 -16.54 2.61 0.73
C THR A 54 -15.66 1.37 0.58
N ALA A 55 -15.24 1.02 -0.64
CA ALA A 55 -14.34 -0.11 -0.86
C ALA A 55 -12.99 0.11 -0.14
N VAL A 56 -12.38 1.29 -0.28
CA VAL A 56 -11.12 1.64 0.41
C VAL A 56 -11.32 1.62 1.92
N GLN A 57 -12.42 2.17 2.43
CA GLN A 57 -12.71 2.16 3.86
C GLN A 57 -12.91 0.75 4.40
N SER A 58 -13.59 -0.14 3.67
CA SER A 58 -13.76 -1.53 4.06
C SER A 58 -12.42 -2.27 4.10
N LEU A 59 -11.53 -2.03 3.14
CA LEU A 59 -10.17 -2.58 3.16
C LEU A 59 -9.36 -2.05 4.35
N ALA A 60 -9.44 -0.75 4.62
CA ALA A 60 -8.77 -0.13 5.77
C ALA A 60 -9.28 -0.71 7.10
N ASN A 61 -10.60 -0.90 7.23
CA ASN A 61 -11.21 -1.53 8.41
C ASN A 61 -10.75 -2.98 8.55
N GLY A 62 -10.62 -3.73 7.45
CA GLY A 62 -10.08 -5.09 7.47
C GLY A 62 -8.63 -5.14 7.97
N ILE A 63 -7.77 -4.24 7.50
CA ILE A 63 -6.39 -4.13 8.00
C ILE A 63 -6.36 -3.73 9.47
N SER A 64 -7.19 -2.75 9.88
CA SER A 64 -7.30 -2.34 11.28
C SER A 64 -7.69 -3.51 12.16
N TRP A 65 -8.69 -4.30 11.76
CA TRP A 65 -9.13 -5.47 12.50
C TRP A 65 -8.01 -6.51 12.70
N VAL A 66 -7.16 -6.71 11.68
CA VAL A 66 -5.98 -7.60 11.79
C VAL A 66 -4.97 -7.03 12.80
N ILE A 67 -4.69 -5.73 12.74
CA ILE A 67 -3.78 -5.06 13.68
C ILE A 67 -4.32 -5.11 15.11
N ASP A 68 -5.61 -4.84 15.31
CA ASP A 68 -6.27 -4.86 16.61
C ASP A 68 -6.26 -6.27 17.22
N SER A 69 -6.47 -7.30 16.38
CA SER A 69 -6.35 -8.70 16.80
C SER A 69 -4.92 -9.05 17.21
N ALA A 70 -3.92 -8.53 16.51
CA ALA A 70 -2.53 -8.70 16.88
C ALA A 70 -2.18 -7.97 18.19
N HIS A 71 -2.74 -6.79 18.44
CA HIS A 71 -2.64 -6.10 19.74
C HIS A 71 -3.26 -6.93 20.87
N ALA A 72 -4.42 -7.55 20.65
CA ALA A 72 -5.03 -8.43 21.65
C ALA A 72 -4.16 -9.66 21.96
N GLY A 73 -3.59 -10.31 20.94
CA GLY A 73 -2.71 -11.46 21.11
C GLY A 73 -1.40 -11.13 21.82
N THR A 74 -0.80 -9.98 21.50
CA THR A 74 0.43 -9.52 22.16
C THR A 74 0.17 -9.07 23.60
N GLY A 75 -1.00 -8.48 23.88
CA GLY A 75 -1.45 -8.18 25.23
C GLY A 75 -1.66 -9.44 26.09
N PHE A 76 -2.07 -10.56 25.49
CA PHE A 76 -2.16 -11.86 26.18
C PHE A 76 -0.76 -12.41 26.51
N ALA A 77 0.15 -12.46 25.53
CA ALA A 77 1.48 -13.06 25.70
C ALA A 77 2.43 -12.19 26.55
N PHE A 78 2.31 -10.86 26.46
CA PHE A 78 3.23 -9.89 27.05
C PHE A 78 2.50 -8.77 27.81
N ALA A 79 1.50 -9.15 28.62
CA ALA A 79 0.65 -8.22 29.37
C ALA A 79 1.42 -7.15 30.18
N SER A 80 2.61 -7.47 30.69
CA SER A 80 3.46 -6.55 31.46
C SER A 80 4.10 -5.44 30.60
N TRP A 81 4.32 -5.69 29.31
CA TRP A 81 4.99 -4.78 28.37
C TRP A 81 4.00 -3.92 27.57
N VAL A 82 2.73 -4.35 27.52
CA VAL A 82 1.64 -3.70 26.76
C VAL A 82 0.72 -2.90 27.70
N LYS A 83 1.12 -2.64 28.95
CA LYS A 83 0.28 -1.94 29.93
C LYS A 83 -0.05 -0.51 29.46
N PRO A 84 -1.32 -0.08 29.56
CA PRO A 84 -1.71 1.29 29.24
C PRO A 84 -0.95 2.32 30.09
N GLY A 85 -0.34 3.31 29.45
CA GLY A 85 0.34 4.43 30.11
C GLY A 85 1.87 4.40 30.13
N ALA A 86 2.50 3.27 29.80
CA ALA A 86 3.97 3.16 29.72
C ALA A 86 4.45 2.22 28.60
N MET A 87 3.61 1.98 27.58
CA MET A 87 3.99 1.17 26.44
C MET A 87 5.01 1.94 25.60
N ASP A 88 6.21 1.37 25.48
CA ASP A 88 7.25 1.93 24.62
C ASP A 88 6.81 1.84 23.15
N MET A 89 7.12 2.88 22.37
CA MET A 89 6.78 2.98 20.95
C MET A 89 7.30 1.77 20.16
N ALA A 90 8.48 1.26 20.55
CA ALA A 90 9.06 0.06 19.95
C ALA A 90 8.16 -1.16 20.14
N VAL A 91 7.61 -1.35 21.34
CA VAL A 91 6.71 -2.47 21.65
C VAL A 91 5.39 -2.29 20.90
N SER A 92 4.83 -1.09 20.85
CA SER A 92 3.54 -0.85 20.18
C SER A 92 3.60 -1.07 18.67
N ALA A 93 4.75 -0.80 18.05
CA ALA A 93 4.94 -1.00 16.62
C ALA A 93 5.38 -2.44 16.27
N LEU A 94 6.34 -3.01 17.00
CA LEU A 94 6.97 -4.28 16.62
C LEU A 94 6.13 -5.50 16.99
N PHE A 95 5.43 -5.46 18.12
CA PHE A 95 4.72 -6.66 18.61
C PHE A 95 3.56 -7.08 17.70
N PRO A 96 2.70 -6.16 17.22
CA PRO A 96 1.67 -6.53 16.25
C PRO A 96 2.25 -7.15 14.98
N ILE A 97 3.38 -6.62 14.49
CA ILE A 97 4.05 -7.14 13.29
C ILE A 97 4.45 -8.62 13.46
N LEU A 98 4.88 -9.04 14.65
CA LEU A 98 5.22 -10.44 14.93
C LEU A 98 4.04 -11.41 14.73
N LEU A 99 2.79 -10.93 14.90
CA LEU A 99 1.60 -11.75 14.65
C LEU A 99 1.02 -11.55 13.26
N VAL A 100 1.24 -10.38 12.64
CA VAL A 100 0.80 -10.07 11.28
C VAL A 100 1.65 -10.82 10.24
N VAL A 101 2.98 -10.90 10.38
CA VAL A 101 3.85 -11.56 9.40
C VAL A 101 3.49 -13.05 9.20
N PRO A 102 3.30 -13.87 10.26
CA PRO A 102 2.85 -15.25 10.11
C PRO A 102 1.51 -15.40 9.37
N LEU A 103 0.59 -14.44 9.52
CA LEU A 103 -0.66 -14.44 8.73
C LEU A 103 -0.35 -14.33 7.23
N PHE A 104 0.56 -13.43 6.83
CA PHE A 104 1.00 -13.34 5.43
C PHE A 104 1.70 -14.62 4.97
N ASP A 105 2.52 -15.25 5.81
CA ASP A 105 3.16 -16.53 5.51
C ASP A 105 2.13 -17.65 5.29
N ILE A 106 1.08 -17.70 6.11
CA ILE A 106 -0.04 -18.63 5.95
C ILE A 106 -0.77 -18.37 4.61
N LEU A 107 -1.07 -17.11 4.29
CA LEU A 107 -1.70 -16.75 3.02
C LEU A 107 -0.82 -17.09 1.81
N MET A 108 0.51 -17.00 1.97
CA MET A 108 1.47 -17.39 0.96
C MET A 108 1.54 -18.92 0.82
N TYR A 109 1.54 -19.66 1.93
CA TYR A 109 1.50 -21.13 1.95
C TYR A 109 0.26 -21.69 1.24
N PHE A 110 -0.92 -21.11 1.50
CA PHE A 110 -2.16 -21.47 0.80
C PHE A 110 -2.26 -20.91 -0.63
N ASN A 111 -1.22 -20.20 -1.08
CA ASN A 111 -1.15 -19.62 -2.41
C ASN A 111 -2.30 -18.62 -2.70
N ILE A 112 -2.84 -17.98 -1.65
CA ILE A 112 -3.87 -16.94 -1.78
C ILE A 112 -3.22 -15.63 -2.22
N LEU A 113 -2.19 -15.20 -1.50
CA LEU A 113 -1.48 -13.95 -1.78
C LEU A 113 -0.83 -13.95 -3.18
N PRO A 114 -0.13 -15.02 -3.63
CA PRO A 114 0.45 -15.05 -4.96
C PRO A 114 -0.61 -15.08 -6.07
N LYS A 115 -1.79 -15.70 -5.86
CA LYS A 115 -2.91 -15.63 -6.82
C LYS A 115 -3.42 -14.20 -6.99
N VAL A 116 -3.57 -13.46 -5.89
CA VAL A 116 -3.99 -12.04 -5.93
C VAL A 116 -2.94 -11.20 -6.65
N ILE A 117 -1.66 -11.33 -6.28
CA ILE A 117 -0.54 -10.61 -6.92
C ILE A 117 -0.45 -10.95 -8.40
N GLY A 118 -0.55 -12.23 -8.76
CA GLY A 118 -0.53 -12.69 -10.14
C GLY A 118 -1.70 -12.14 -10.96
N GLY A 119 -2.90 -12.07 -10.37
CA GLY A 119 -4.07 -11.47 -11.00
C GLY A 119 -3.87 -9.97 -11.30
N ILE A 120 -3.39 -9.21 -10.32
CA ILE A 120 -3.09 -7.78 -10.50
C ILE A 120 -1.98 -7.59 -11.54
N GLY A 121 -0.91 -8.41 -11.47
CA GLY A 121 0.19 -8.38 -12.42
C GLY A 121 -0.25 -8.69 -13.85
N TRP A 122 -1.17 -9.64 -14.03
CA TRP A 122 -1.73 -9.96 -15.34
C TRP A 122 -2.55 -8.81 -15.93
N VAL A 123 -3.36 -8.13 -15.11
CA VAL A 123 -4.10 -6.93 -15.55
C VAL A 123 -3.13 -5.83 -15.97
N LEU A 124 -2.11 -5.54 -15.16
CA LEU A 124 -1.10 -4.53 -15.48
C LEU A 124 -0.26 -4.87 -16.71
N ALA A 125 0.05 -6.15 -16.94
CA ALA A 125 0.80 -6.57 -18.13
C ALA A 125 0.00 -6.45 -19.43
N LYS A 126 -1.34 -6.39 -19.33
CA LYS A 126 -2.24 -6.33 -20.48
C LYS A 126 -2.56 -4.90 -20.91
N VAL A 127 -2.35 -3.92 -20.03
CA VAL A 127 -2.58 -2.49 -20.29
C VAL A 127 -1.27 -1.82 -20.67
#